data_AF-A0A2D9YFC2-F1
#
_entry.id   AF-A0A2D9YFC2-F1
#
_cell.length_a   1.000
_cell.length_b   1.000
_cell.length_c   1.000
_cell.angle_alpha   90.00
_cell.angle_beta   90.00
_cell.angle_gamma   90.00
#
_symmetry.space_group_name_H-M   'P 1'
#
loop_
_entity.id
_entity.type
_entity.pdbx_description
1 polymer ?
#
loop_
_entity_poly.entity_id
_entity_poly.type
_entity_poly.pdbx_seq_one_letter_code
_entity_poly.pdbx_strand_id
1 'polypeptide(L)' 'MTDQHDIIRKPIVTEKSTMASETGAIVFEVSINSTKSQVKEAVENLFNVKVKSV' A
#
# COMPACT_ATOMS: atom_id res chain seq x y z
N MET A 1 1.96 -14.18 14.66
CA MET A 1 2.77 -13.29 13.80
C MET A 1 1.92 -12.98 12.60
N THR A 2 1.56 -11.72 12.38
CA THR A 2 0.77 -11.32 11.22
C THR A 2 1.74 -11.19 10.05
N ASP A 3 1.60 -12.06 9.05
CA ASP A 3 2.50 -12.08 7.89
C ASP A 3 2.29 -10.80 7.06
N GLN A 4 3.37 -10.13 6.65
CA GLN A 4 3.26 -8.88 5.88
C GLN A 4 2.61 -9.10 4.51
N HIS A 5 2.71 -10.32 3.97
CA HIS A 5 2.07 -10.73 2.73
C HIS A 5 0.54 -10.79 2.83
N ASP A 6 -0.03 -10.85 4.03
CA ASP A 6 -1.49 -10.76 4.22
C ASP A 6 -2.00 -9.30 4.19
N ILE A 7 -1.12 -8.33 4.44
CA ILE A 7 -1.50 -6.91 4.54
C ILE A 7 -1.69 -6.30 3.16
N ILE A 8 -0.71 -6.44 2.26
CA ILE A 8 -0.76 -5.91 0.88
C ILE A 8 -1.10 -7.05 -0.07
N ARG A 9 -2.31 -7.01 -0.67
CA ARG A 9 -2.79 -8.10 -1.53
C ARG A 9 -2.38 -7.94 -2.98
N LYS A 10 -2.65 -6.77 -3.58
CA LYS A 10 -2.33 -6.47 -4.99
C LYS A 10 -2.36 -4.96 -5.26
N PRO A 11 -1.60 -4.45 -6.25
CA PRO A 11 -1.78 -3.10 -6.75
C PRO A 11 -3.12 -2.98 -7.50
N ILE A 12 -3.77 -1.82 -7.39
CA ILE A 12 -4.99 -1.52 -8.15
C ILE A 12 -4.61 -0.61 -9.31
N VAL A 13 -4.84 -1.08 -10.54
CA VAL A 13 -4.57 -0.32 -11.77
C VAL A 13 -5.90 -0.05 -12.46
N THR A 14 -6.31 1.22 -12.45
CA THR A 14 -7.53 1.77 -13.03
C THR A 14 -7.22 3.20 -13.46
N GLU A 15 -8.06 3.81 -14.30
CA GLU A 15 -7.91 5.22 -14.71
C GLU A 15 -7.77 6.14 -13.48
N LYS A 16 -8.50 5.84 -12.42
CA LYS A 16 -8.44 6.59 -11.16
C LYS A 16 -7.10 6.43 -10.43
N SER A 17 -6.55 5.22 -10.37
CA SER A 17 -5.26 5.02 -9.70
C SER A 17 -4.08 5.51 -10.55
N THR A 18 -4.22 5.53 -11.88
CA THR A 18 -3.29 6.21 -12.77
C THR A 18 -3.26 7.72 -12.51
N MET A 19 -4.42 8.38 -12.40
CA MET A 19 -4.47 9.80 -12.02
C MET A 19 -3.82 10.06 -10.65
N ALA A 20 -4.03 9.18 -9.67
CA ALA A 20 -3.34 9.30 -8.38
C ALA A 20 -1.81 9.14 -8.51
N SER A 21 -1.36 8.27 -9.42
CA SER A 21 0.06 8.04 -9.70
C SER A 21 0.74 9.27 -10.28
N GLU A 22 0.04 10.07 -11.08
CA GLU A 22 0.53 11.37 -11.57
C GLU A 22 0.82 12.36 -10.43
N THR A 23 0.10 12.24 -9.32
CA THR A 23 0.34 13.02 -8.08
C THR A 23 1.34 12.36 -7.12
N GLY A 24 1.96 11.25 -7.52
CA GLY A 24 2.93 10.51 -6.70
C GLY A 24 2.32 9.56 -5.67
N ALA A 25 1.05 9.17 -5.84
CA ALA A 25 0.36 8.22 -4.97
C ALA A 25 0.09 6.89 -5.69
N ILE A 26 0.39 5.76 -5.04
CA ILE A 26 0.13 4.41 -5.57
C ILE A 26 -0.99 3.78 -4.75
N VAL A 27 -1.92 3.10 -5.41
CA VAL A 27 -3.10 2.49 -4.78
C VAL A 27 -2.93 0.98 -4.69
N PHE A 28 -3.14 0.44 -3.49
CA PHE A 28 -3.08 -1.00 -3.21
C PHE A 28 -4.39 -1.49 -2.58
N GLU A 29 -4.75 -2.73 -2.87
CA GLU A 29 -5.75 -3.48 -2.12
C GLU A 29 -5.10 -4.07 -0.88
N VAL A 30 -5.70 -3.82 0.29
CA VAL A 30 -5.20 -4.26 1.59
C VAL A 30 -6.21 -5.12 2.33
N SER A 31 -5.75 -5.94 3.27
CA SER A 31 -6.65 -6.71 4.15
C SER A 31 -7.45 -5.79 5.06
N ILE A 32 -8.76 -6.08 5.22
CA ILE A 32 -9.69 -5.29 6.03
C ILE A 32 -9.32 -5.20 7.52
N ASN A 33 -8.57 -6.20 8.01
CA ASN A 33 -8.11 -6.24 9.39
C ASN A 33 -6.82 -5.44 9.62
N SER A 34 -6.30 -4.76 8.59
CA SER A 34 -5.03 -4.02 8.65
C SER A 34 -5.23 -2.60 9.13
N THR A 35 -4.31 -2.12 9.95
CA THR A 35 -4.24 -0.73 10.41
C THR A 35 -3.31 0.10 9.53
N LYS A 36 -3.47 1.43 9.54
CA LYS A 36 -2.62 2.36 8.75
C LYS A 36 -1.13 2.19 9.05
N SER A 37 -0.75 1.97 10.31
CA SER A 37 0.63 1.76 10.71
C SER A 37 1.22 0.48 10.12
N GLN A 38 0.44 -0.61 10.12
CA GLN A 38 0.84 -1.89 9.55
C GLN A 38 1.01 -1.81 8.02
N VAL A 39 0.08 -1.12 7.33
CA VAL A 39 0.18 -0.90 5.88
C VAL A 39 1.43 -0.09 5.54
N LYS A 40 1.71 0.97 6.30
CA LYS A 40 2.93 1.77 6.14
C LYS A 40 4.19 0.90 6.25
N GLU A 41 4.32 0.16 7.36
CA GLU A 41 5.48 -0.68 7.61
C GLU A 41 5.65 -1.78 6.55
N ALA A 42 4.55 -2.41 6.13
CA ALA A 42 4.58 -3.43 5.08
C ALA A 42 5.08 -2.85 3.73
N VAL A 43 4.58 -1.68 3.32
CA VAL A 43 5.02 -1.04 2.06
C VAL A 43 6.48 -0.60 2.13
N GLU A 44 6.89 0.00 3.26
CA GLU A 44 8.29 0.42 3.44
C GLU A 44 9.25 -0.77 3.39
N ASN A 45 8.89 -1.91 4.00
CA ASN A 45 9.71 -3.12 4.00
C ASN A 45 9.72 -3.85 2.65
N LEU A 46 8.57 -4.02 2.00
CA LEU A 46 8.45 -4.77 0.74
C LEU A 46 9.12 -4.06 -0.44
N PHE A 47 8.99 -2.74 -0.50
CA PHE A 47 9.46 -1.94 -1.63
C PHE A 47 10.73 -1.12 -1.30
N ASN A 48 11.23 -1.19 -0.07
CA ASN A 48 12.38 -0.43 0.42
C ASN A 48 12.25 1.08 0.13
N VAL A 49 11.06 1.62 0.37
CA VAL A 49 10.71 3.04 0.16
C VAL A 49 10.30 3.69 1.48
N LYS A 50 10.12 5.01 1.47
CA LYS A 50 9.58 5.76 2.62
C LYS A 50 8.21 6.34 2.32
N VAL A 51 7.21 5.98 3.12
CA VAL A 51 5.82 6.37 2.90
C VAL A 51 5.54 7.69 3.62
N LYS A 52 5.09 8.68 2.85
CA LYS A 52 4.75 10.01 3.38
C LYS A 52 3.40 10.04 4.12
N SER A 53 2.38 9.36 3.58
CA SER A 53 1.02 9.35 4.12
C SER A 53 0.24 8.10 3.69
N VAL A 54 -0.70 7.63 4.53
CA VAL A 54 -1.62 6.50 4.34
C VAL A 54 -3.03 6.87 4.81
#